data_AF-A0A4Y1ZKB7-F1
#
_entry.id   AF-A0A4Y1ZKB7-F1
#
_cell.length_a   1.000
_cell.length_b   1.000
_cell.length_c   1.000
_cell.angle_alpha   90.00
_cell.angle_beta   90.00
_cell.angle_gamma   90.00
#
_symmetry.space_group_name_H-M   'P 1'
#
loop_
_entity.id
_entity.type
_entity.pdbx_description
1 polymer ?
#
loop_
_entity_poly.entity_id
_entity_poly.type
_entity_poly.pdbx_seq_one_letter_code
_entity_poly.pdbx_strand_id
1 'polypeptide(L)'
;MPPPIPQNSFATGHGPFPSYLKTFGVHSTDNCGCGEIGNPLHYSTRCPLTLSYHYKEPSPQFIVHWWKSALSRKLSRRNIDHLMTFLANNEDLIKSQNTTPSHTPA
;
A
#
# COMPACT_ATOMS: atom_id res chain seq x y z
N MET A 1 -21.70 3.29 0.25
CA MET A 1 -20.64 2.74 1.10
C MET A 1 -19.99 1.62 0.30
N PRO A 2 -18.70 1.70 -0.08
CA PRO A 2 -18.04 0.61 -0.78
C PRO A 2 -18.00 -0.64 0.12
N PRO A 3 -18.08 -1.85 -0.45
CA PRO A 3 -18.04 -3.08 0.33
C PRO A 3 -16.70 -3.19 1.09
N PRO A 4 -16.68 -3.86 2.27
CA PRO A 4 -15.44 -4.13 2.98
C PRO A 4 -14.48 -4.90 2.07
N ILE A 5 -13.28 -4.36 1.84
CA ILE A 5 -12.25 -5.06 1.07
C ILE A 5 -11.82 -6.29 1.89
N PRO A 6 -11.86 -7.52 1.34
CA PRO A 6 -11.45 -8.70 2.09
C PRO A 6 -10.02 -8.58 2.61
N GLN A 7 -9.78 -8.95 3.87
CA GLN A 7 -8.44 -8.87 4.49
C GLN A 7 -7.38 -9.70 3.76
N ASN A 8 -7.79 -10.80 3.10
CA ASN A 8 -6.90 -11.59 2.24
C ASN A 8 -6.45 -10.83 0.98
N SER A 9 -7.21 -9.81 0.54
CA SER A 9 -6.82 -8.95 -0.58
C SER A 9 -5.55 -8.16 -0.24
N PHE A 10 -5.39 -7.74 1.02
CA PHE A 10 -4.22 -6.99 1.46
C PHE A 10 -2.91 -7.75 1.27
N ALA A 11 -2.82 -8.99 1.77
CA ALA A 11 -1.58 -9.79 1.68
C ALA A 11 -1.30 -10.29 0.26
N THR A 12 -2.32 -10.37 -0.60
CA THR A 12 -2.18 -10.78 -2.01
C THR A 12 -1.86 -9.60 -2.93
N GLY A 13 -1.82 -8.37 -2.40
CA GLY A 13 -1.60 -7.17 -3.22
C GLY A 13 -2.85 -6.64 -3.89
N HIS A 14 -4.02 -7.26 -3.72
CA HIS A 14 -5.27 -6.77 -4.27
C HIS A 14 -5.78 -5.57 -3.46
N GLY A 15 -6.14 -4.48 -4.14
CA GLY A 15 -6.74 -3.31 -3.51
C GLY A 15 -6.29 -1.98 -4.11
N PRO A 16 -6.42 -0.88 -3.36
CA PRO A 16 -6.07 0.47 -3.80
C PRO A 16 -4.54 0.71 -3.76
N PHE A 17 -3.77 -0.22 -4.34
CA PHE A 17 -2.31 -0.15 -4.39
C PHE A 17 -1.85 0.23 -5.79
N PRO A 18 -0.97 1.23 -5.97
CA PRO A 18 -0.42 1.59 -7.27
C PRO A 18 0.13 0.38 -8.04
N SER A 19 0.87 -0.50 -7.35
CA SER A 19 1.41 -1.74 -7.93
C SER A 19 0.34 -2.66 -8.54
N TYR A 20 -0.82 -2.78 -7.88
CA TYR A 20 -1.95 -3.56 -8.38
C TYR A 20 -2.69 -2.85 -9.50
N LEU A 21 -2.99 -1.56 -9.32
CA LEU A 21 -3.75 -0.76 -10.28
C LEU A 21 -3.01 -0.61 -11.62
N LYS A 22 -1.67 -0.56 -11.61
CA LYS A 22 -0.83 -0.59 -12.82
C LYS A 22 -1.04 -1.85 -13.65
N THR A 23 -1.22 -2.99 -12.99
CA THR A 23 -1.42 -4.29 -13.67
C THR A 23 -2.72 -4.32 -14.50
N PHE A 24 -3.73 -3.55 -14.09
CA PHE A 24 -5.01 -3.42 -14.80
C PHE A 24 -5.11 -2.16 -15.68
N GLY A 25 -4.02 -1.39 -15.83
CA GLY A 25 -4.01 -0.15 -16.60
C GLY A 25 -4.87 0.98 -16.02
N VAL A 26 -5.30 0.87 -14.75
CA VAL A 26 -6.07 1.91 -14.05
C VAL A 26 -5.14 3.03 -13.55
N HIS A 27 -3.88 2.69 -13.26
CA HIS A 27 -2.85 3.64 -12.85
C HIS A 27 -1.65 3.56 -13.80
N SER A 28 -1.04 4.70 -14.10
CA SER A 28 0.11 4.76 -15.02
C SER A 28 1.42 4.28 -14.39
N THR A 29 1.54 4.40 -13.06
CA THR A 29 2.74 4.02 -12.30
C THR A 29 2.42 3.01 -11.20
N ASP A 30 3.44 2.34 -10.69
CA ASP A 30 3.36 1.47 -9.51
C ASP A 30 3.86 2.20 -8.26
N ASN A 31 4.04 3.51 -8.34
CA ASN A 31 4.65 4.32 -7.31
C ASN A 31 3.58 4.85 -6.34
N CYS A 32 3.91 4.81 -5.06
CA CYS A 32 3.28 5.58 -4.00
C CYS A 32 3.60 7.07 -4.18
N GLY A 33 2.76 7.95 -3.64
CA GLY A 33 3.04 9.40 -3.56
C GLY A 33 4.36 9.76 -2.85
N CYS A 34 4.98 8.83 -2.11
CA CYS A 34 6.32 9.03 -1.53
C CYS A 34 7.48 8.62 -2.46
N GLY A 35 7.21 8.21 -3.70
CA GLY A 35 8.21 7.89 -4.73
C GLY A 35 8.65 6.42 -4.82
N GLU A 36 8.34 5.59 -3.84
CA GLU A 36 8.66 4.16 -3.80
C GLU A 36 7.53 3.29 -4.35
N ILE A 37 7.77 1.99 -4.59
CA ILE A 37 6.72 1.07 -5.08
C ILE A 37 5.58 0.98 -4.06
N GLY A 38 4.39 1.39 -4.48
CA GLY A 38 3.15 1.36 -3.70
C GLY A 38 2.56 -0.04 -3.63
N ASN A 39 3.18 -0.91 -2.84
CA ASN A 39 2.69 -2.26 -2.52
C ASN A 39 2.29 -2.37 -1.03
N PRO A 40 1.53 -3.40 -0.63
CA PRO A 40 1.06 -3.53 0.75
C PRO A 40 2.17 -3.58 1.79
N LEU A 41 3.31 -4.22 1.47
CA LEU A 41 4.45 -4.32 2.37
C LEU A 41 5.05 -2.94 2.64
N HIS A 42 5.21 -2.13 1.60
CA HIS A 42 5.68 -0.74 1.70
C HIS A 42 4.78 0.10 2.61
N TYR A 43 3.46 0.11 2.37
CA TYR A 43 2.51 0.83 3.23
C TYR A 43 2.47 0.32 4.68
N SER A 44 2.79 -0.95 4.89
CA SER A 44 2.78 -1.56 6.22
C SER A 44 4.05 -1.32 7.03
N THR A 45 5.15 -0.86 6.41
CA THR A 45 6.46 -0.91 7.08
C THR A 45 7.35 0.31 6.84
N ARG A 46 7.20 1.01 5.71
CA ARG A 46 8.19 2.01 5.23
C ARG A 46 7.57 3.32 4.79
N CYS A 47 6.30 3.35 4.38
CA CYS A 47 5.70 4.53 3.77
C CYS A 47 5.50 5.67 4.77
N PRO A 48 6.09 6.86 4.55
CA PRO A 48 5.90 8.00 5.44
C PRO A 48 4.43 8.45 5.58
N LEU A 49 3.59 8.16 4.58
CA LEU A 49 2.17 8.52 4.57
C LEU A 49 1.32 7.65 5.51
N THR A 50 1.83 6.50 5.95
CA THR A 50 1.08 5.50 6.73
C THR A 50 1.77 5.10 8.03
N LEU A 51 2.59 6.01 8.60
CA LEU A 51 3.37 5.80 9.82
C LEU A 51 2.56 5.23 11.00
N SER A 52 1.30 5.66 11.17
CA SER A 52 0.42 5.19 12.24
C SER A 52 0.01 3.73 12.12
N TYR A 53 0.12 3.15 10.93
CA TYR A 53 -0.24 1.76 10.63
C TYR A 53 0.97 0.83 10.56
N HIS A 54 2.17 1.35 10.82
CA HIS A 54 3.41 0.61 10.63
C HIS A 54 3.55 -0.56 11.57
N TYR A 55 4.08 -1.62 10.98
CA TYR A 55 4.58 -2.81 11.63
C TYR A 55 6.09 -2.82 11.51
N LYS A 56 6.72 -3.67 12.33
CA LYS A 56 8.12 -4.01 12.16
C LYS A 56 8.34 -4.64 10.79
N GLU A 57 9.30 -4.10 10.04
CA GLU A 57 9.72 -4.62 8.74
C GLU A 57 10.21 -6.08 8.89
N PRO A 58 9.63 -7.03 8.14
CA PRO A 58 10.08 -8.41 8.16
C PRO A 58 11.40 -8.57 7.41
N SER A 59 12.20 -9.55 7.81
CA SER A 59 13.28 -10.03 6.93
C SER A 59 12.67 -10.69 5.67
N PRO A 60 13.28 -10.53 4.48
CA PRO A 60 12.74 -11.02 3.22
C PRO A 60 12.32 -12.50 3.24
N GLN A 61 13.10 -13.36 3.90
CA GLN A 61 12.82 -14.80 4.03
C GLN A 61 11.56 -15.14 4.86
N PHE A 62 11.07 -14.19 5.66
CA PHE A 62 9.95 -14.38 6.59
C PHE A 62 8.69 -13.60 6.21
N ILE A 63 8.63 -12.97 5.03
CA ILE A 63 7.47 -12.17 4.59
C ILE A 63 6.16 -12.96 4.66
N VAL A 64 6.15 -14.22 4.20
CA VAL A 64 4.94 -15.06 4.22
C VAL A 64 4.48 -15.36 5.65
N HIS A 65 5.41 -15.70 6.54
CA HIS A 65 5.08 -15.95 7.95
C HIS A 65 4.60 -14.68 8.65
N TRP A 66 5.24 -13.54 8.33
CA TRP A 66 4.85 -12.24 8.83
C TRP A 66 3.42 -11.88 8.41
N TRP A 67 3.03 -12.10 7.15
CA TRP A 67 1.65 -11.90 6.69
C TRP A 67 0.66 -12.77 7.45
N LYS A 68 0.97 -14.07 7.65
CA LYS A 68 0.12 -14.98 8.43
C LYS A 68 -0.08 -14.47 9.87
N SER A 69 0.97 -13.95 10.49
CA SER A 69 0.91 -13.37 11.85
C SER A 69 0.15 -12.04 11.90
N ALA A 70 0.32 -11.20 10.87
CA ALA A 70 -0.41 -9.94 10.75
C ALA A 70 -1.92 -10.17 10.55
N LEU A 71 -2.29 -11.21 9.81
CA LEU A 71 -3.69 -11.56 9.54
C LEU A 71 -4.34 -12.42 10.64
N SER A 72 -3.57 -13.08 11.51
CA SER A 72 -4.14 -13.92 12.57
C SER A 72 -4.64 -13.13 13.78
N ARG A 73 -4.02 -11.98 14.09
CA ARG A 73 -4.32 -11.21 15.32
C ARG A 73 -5.47 -10.21 15.11
N LYS A 74 -6.49 -10.24 15.97
CA LYS A 74 -7.67 -9.34 15.91
C LYS A 74 -7.32 -7.85 15.83
N LEU A 75 -6.34 -7.38 16.62
CA LEU A 75 -5.93 -5.97 16.59
C LEU A 75 -5.21 -5.62 15.29
N SER A 76 -4.35 -6.52 14.82
CA SER A 76 -3.60 -6.34 13.57
C SER A 76 -4.55 -6.31 12.37
N ARG A 77 -5.56 -7.18 12.34
CA ARG A 77 -6.62 -7.16 11.33
C ARG A 77 -7.36 -5.81 11.27
N ARG A 78 -7.75 -5.26 12.43
CA ARG A 78 -8.37 -3.92 12.49
C ARG A 78 -7.44 -2.83 11.97
N ASN A 79 -6.16 -2.91 12.28
CA ASN A 79 -5.16 -1.95 11.80
C ASN A 79 -4.99 -2.04 10.27
N ILE A 80 -4.99 -3.24 9.69
CA ILE A 80 -5.00 -3.48 8.23
C ILE A 80 -6.28 -2.93 7.60
N ASP A 81 -7.45 -3.16 8.21
CA ASP A 81 -8.73 -2.62 7.70
C ASP A 81 -8.72 -1.08 7.71
N HIS A 82 -8.19 -0.47 8.77
CA HIS A 82 -8.06 0.98 8.86
C HIS A 82 -7.06 1.52 7.83
N LEU A 83 -5.93 0.85 7.62
CA LEU A 83 -4.98 1.20 6.59
C LEU A 83 -5.63 1.13 5.20
N MET A 84 -6.37 0.06 4.89
CA MET A 84 -7.06 -0.08 3.62
C MET A 84 -8.13 0.99 3.40
N THR A 85 -8.88 1.31 4.46
CA THR A 85 -9.87 2.38 4.43
C THR A 85 -9.21 3.74 4.23
N PHE A 86 -8.10 4.00 4.93
CA PHE A 86 -7.30 5.20 4.75
C PHE A 86 -6.81 5.33 3.31
N LEU A 87 -6.25 4.24 2.75
CA LEU A 87 -5.75 4.25 1.38
C LEU A 87 -6.87 4.50 0.37
N ALA A 88 -8.02 3.81 0.50
CA ALA A 88 -9.15 4.00 -0.40
C ALA A 88 -9.74 5.42 -0.34
N ASN A 89 -9.74 6.06 0.84
CA ASN A 89 -10.30 7.40 1.03
C ASN A 89 -9.34 8.53 0.63
N ASN A 90 -8.04 8.24 0.50
CA ASN A 90 -7.00 9.22 0.17
C ASN A 90 -6.29 8.81 -1.12
N GLU A 91 -7.08 8.40 -2.12
CA GLU A 91 -6.57 7.87 -3.38
C GLU A 91 -5.67 8.89 -4.12
N ASP A 92 -5.93 10.18 -3.99
CA ASP A 92 -5.11 11.27 -4.52
C ASP A 92 -3.70 11.29 -3.91
N LEU A 93 -3.56 11.03 -2.61
CA LEU A 93 -2.26 10.93 -1.94
C LEU A 93 -1.47 9.72 -2.44
N ILE A 94 -2.17 8.64 -2.80
CA ILE A 94 -1.59 7.41 -3.35
C ILE A 94 -1.17 7.59 -4.81
N LYS A 95 -1.98 8.30 -5.59
CA LYS A 95 -1.82 8.50 -7.04
C LYS A 95 -0.80 9.58 -7.41
N SER A 96 -0.31 10.37 -6.45
CA SER A 96 0.47 11.57 -6.77
C SER A 96 1.86 11.25 -7.35
N GLN A 97 1.91 11.10 -8.67
CA GLN A 97 2.86 11.78 -9.58
C GLN A 97 2.15 12.07 -10.92
N ASN A 98 1.63 13.30 -11.07
CA ASN A 98 1.46 13.96 -12.36
C ASN A 98 1.96 15.40 -12.21
N THR A 99 3.27 15.61 -12.30
CA THR A 99 3.86 16.76 -13.00
C THR A 99 5.31 16.40 -13.31
N THR A 100 5.56 15.99 -14.54
CA THR A 100 6.84 16.28 -15.18
C THR A 100 6.91 17.79 -15.41
N PRO A 101 7.97 18.48 -14.98
CA PRO A 101 8.62 19.43 -15.86
C PRO A 101 9.94 18.79 -16.27
N SER A 102 9.98 18.42 -17.55
CA SER A 102 11.18 18.10 -18.28
C SER A 102 12.19 19.21 -18.07
N HIS A 103 13.23 19.04 -17.25
CA HIS A 103 14.44 19.85 -17.35
C HIS A 103 15.65 19.08 -16.82
N THR A 104 16.50 18.64 -17.74
CA THR A 104 17.96 18.48 -17.59
C THR A 104 18.55 18.47 -19.00
N PRO A 105 19.76 19.02 -19.30
CA PRO A 105 20.68 19.84 -18.51
C PRO A 105 21.04 21.19 -19.19
N ALA A 106 21.82 22.03 -18.50
CA ALA A 106 22.79 22.94 -19.13
C ALA A 106 24.19 22.46 -18.74
#